data_AF-A0A3S2MSN9-F1
#
_entry.id   AF-A0A3S2MSN9-F1
#
_cell.length_a   1.000
_cell.length_b   1.000
_cell.length_c   1.000
_cell.angle_alpha   90.00
_cell.angle_beta   90.00
_cell.angle_gamma   90.00
#
_symmetry.space_group_name_H-M   'P 1'
#
loop_
_entity.id
_entity.type
_entity.pdbx_description
1 polymer ?
#
loop_
_entity_poly.entity_id
_entity_poly.type
_entity_poly.pdbx_seq_one_letter_code
_entity_poly.pdbx_strand_id
1 'polypeptide(L)'
;MSEFVCDPKASPYIYDLIAVSNHYGGMGGGHYTAYAKNKMDGKWYYFDDSSVSSATEDQIVTKAAYVLFYQRREEDAPSKAPPSAALGASQESADDHMDTN
;
A
#
# COMPACT_ATOMS: atom_id res chain seq x y z
N MET A 1 -15.75 -9.40 -7.92
CA MET A 1 -16.64 -9.27 -6.74
C MET A 1 -18.08 -8.91 -7.10
N SER A 2 -18.35 -8.33 -8.28
CA SER A 2 -19.70 -7.93 -8.68
C SER A 2 -20.73 -9.07 -8.67
N GLU A 3 -20.32 -10.31 -8.95
CA GLU A 3 -21.20 -11.49 -8.94
C GLU A 3 -21.84 -11.79 -7.57
N PHE A 4 -21.23 -11.29 -6.49
CA PHE A 4 -21.72 -11.46 -5.12
C PHE A 4 -22.55 -10.27 -4.63
N VAL A 5 -22.75 -9.25 -5.47
CA VAL A 5 -23.54 -8.05 -5.15
C VAL A 5 -24.96 -8.21 -5.71
N CYS A 6 -25.96 -8.04 -4.85
CA CYS A 6 -27.37 -8.25 -5.22
C CYS A 6 -28.02 -7.07 -5.96
N ASP A 7 -27.43 -5.88 -5.91
CA ASP A 7 -27.96 -4.70 -6.61
C ASP A 7 -27.63 -4.78 -8.12
N PRO A 8 -28.64 -4.93 -8.99
CA PRO A 8 -28.43 -5.04 -10.44
C PRO A 8 -27.98 -3.73 -11.10
N LYS A 9 -28.07 -2.60 -10.39
CA LYS A 9 -27.61 -1.29 -10.89
C LYS A 9 -26.20 -0.95 -10.42
N ALA A 10 -25.57 -1.81 -9.62
CA ALA A 10 -24.27 -1.53 -9.08
C ALA A 10 -23.19 -1.61 -10.17
N SER A 11 -22.22 -0.71 -10.09
CA SER A 11 -21.09 -0.69 -11.02
C SER A 11 -20.13 -1.88 -10.77
N PRO A 12 -19.26 -2.23 -11.73
CA PRO A 12 -18.28 -3.29 -11.55
C PRO A 12 -17.38 -3.10 -10.32
N TYR A 13 -17.38 -4.09 -9.42
CA TYR A 13 -16.51 -4.13 -8.25
C TYR A 13 -15.22 -4.90 -8.56
N ILE A 14 -14.23 -4.16 -9.07
CA ILE A 14 -12.87 -4.65 -9.35
C ILE A 14 -11.95 -4.22 -8.21
N TYR A 15 -11.12 -5.15 -7.74
CA TYR A 15 -10.20 -4.93 -6.63
C TYR A 15 -8.80 -5.42 -6.98
N ASP A 16 -7.80 -4.66 -6.54
CA ASP A 16 -6.39 -5.05 -6.59
C ASP A 16 -5.90 -5.43 -5.20
N LEU A 17 -5.12 -6.50 -5.13
CA LEU A 17 -4.46 -6.90 -3.89
C LEU A 17 -3.36 -5.90 -3.56
N ILE A 18 -3.33 -5.39 -2.33
CA ILE A 18 -2.35 -4.39 -1.87
C ILE A 18 -1.49 -4.89 -0.70
N ALA A 19 -1.99 -5.86 0.07
CA ALA A 19 -1.20 -6.51 1.11
C ALA A 19 -1.74 -7.90 1.47
N VAL A 20 -0.88 -8.74 2.02
CA VAL A 20 -1.21 -10.06 2.56
C VAL A 20 -0.53 -10.19 3.92
N SER A 21 -1.30 -10.48 4.96
CA SER A 21 -0.75 -10.97 6.23
C SER A 21 -0.59 -12.49 6.13
N ASN A 22 0.62 -12.94 6.35
CA ASN A 22 0.98 -14.36 6.34
C ASN A 22 1.02 -14.89 7.77
N HIS A 23 0.69 -16.16 7.95
CA HIS A 23 0.89 -16.87 9.21
C HIS A 23 1.62 -18.19 8.95
N TYR A 24 2.72 -18.38 9.68
CA TYR A 24 3.51 -19.62 9.68
C TYR A 24 3.45 -20.25 11.06
N GLY A 25 2.86 -21.43 11.17
CA GLY A 25 2.70 -22.12 12.44
C GLY A 25 1.35 -22.82 12.55
N GLY A 26 0.99 -23.19 13.77
CA GLY A 26 -0.23 -23.93 14.06
C GLY A 26 -1.06 -23.27 15.15
N MET A 27 -2.04 -24.00 15.67
CA MET A 27 -2.96 -23.48 16.70
C MET A 27 -2.27 -23.12 18.03
N GLY A 28 -1.11 -23.71 18.32
CA GLY A 28 -0.35 -23.43 19.56
C GLY A 28 0.56 -22.20 19.48
N GLY A 29 0.66 -21.58 18.30
CA GLY A 29 1.54 -20.44 18.07
C GLY A 29 2.10 -20.44 16.65
N GLY A 30 2.60 -19.28 16.26
CA GLY A 30 3.21 -19.07 14.96
C GLY A 30 3.83 -17.70 14.83
N HIS A 31 4.29 -17.40 13.63
CA HIS A 31 4.93 -16.16 13.25
C HIS A 31 4.13 -15.47 12.15
N TYR A 32 3.93 -14.17 12.31
CA TYR A 32 3.23 -13.36 11.32
C TYR A 32 4.22 -12.50 10.56
N THR A 33 4.06 -12.47 9.25
CA THR A 33 4.80 -11.56 8.37
C THR A 33 3.83 -10.93 7.36
N ALA A 34 4.30 -9.99 6.55
CA ALA A 34 3.44 -9.36 5.55
C ALA A 34 4.12 -9.20 4.20
N TYR A 35 3.36 -9.40 3.13
CA TYR A 35 3.68 -8.80 1.83
C TYR A 35 2.86 -7.52 1.67
N ALA A 36 3.45 -6.43 1.24
CA ALA A 36 2.71 -5.22 0.89
C ALA A 36 3.28 -4.52 -0.33
N LYS A 37 2.38 -3.95 -1.14
CA LYS A 37 2.73 -3.15 -2.30
C LYS A 37 2.93 -1.71 -1.87
N ASN A 38 4.14 -1.19 -2.08
CA ASN A 38 4.43 0.21 -1.80
C ASN A 38 3.74 1.09 -2.84
N LYS A 39 2.94 2.04 -2.36
CA LYS A 39 2.13 2.93 -3.22
C LYS A 39 2.98 3.89 -4.06
N MET A 40 4.18 4.23 -3.61
CA MET A 40 5.05 5.23 -4.25
C MET A 40 5.78 4.66 -5.47
N ASP A 41 6.25 3.42 -5.40
CA ASP A 41 7.03 2.78 -6.47
C ASP A 41 6.31 1.60 -7.14
N GLY A 42 5.16 1.18 -6.60
CA GLY A 42 4.37 0.07 -7.11
C GLY A 42 5.04 -1.30 -6.91
N LYS A 43 6.10 -1.41 -6.10
CA LYS A 43 6.83 -2.66 -5.86
C LYS A 43 6.34 -3.39 -4.63
N TRP A 44 6.52 -4.70 -4.63
CA TRP A 44 6.20 -5.55 -3.49
C TRP A 44 7.40 -5.69 -2.57
N TYR A 45 7.10 -5.69 -1.27
CA TYR A 45 8.07 -5.88 -0.21
C TYR A 45 7.55 -6.92 0.77
N TYR A 46 8.49 -7.67 1.34
CA TYR A 46 8.27 -8.60 2.43
C TYR A 46 8.74 -7.96 3.74
N PHE A 47 7.85 -7.94 4.73
CA PHE A 47 8.05 -7.37 6.05
C PHE A 47 8.03 -8.50 7.08
N ASP A 48 9.16 -8.69 7.73
CA ASP A 48 9.39 -9.69 8.76
C ASP A 48 9.93 -8.96 10.01
N ASP A 49 9.01 -8.56 10.88
CA ASP A 49 9.27 -7.66 12.01
C ASP A 49 10.08 -6.42 11.61
N SER A 50 11.33 -6.31 12.07
CA SER A 50 12.24 -5.20 11.77
C SER A 50 12.92 -5.31 10.41
N SER A 51 12.77 -6.43 9.71
CA SER A 51 13.46 -6.72 8.46
C SER A 51 12.54 -6.51 7.25
N VAL A 52 13.07 -5.84 6.23
CA VAL A 52 12.35 -5.56 4.98
C VAL A 52 13.19 -6.02 3.80
N SER A 53 12.58 -6.75 2.87
CA SER A 53 13.22 -7.19 1.63
C SER A 53 12.29 -7.00 0.43
N SER A 54 12.85 -6.90 -0.77
CA SER A 54 12.08 -6.87 -2.02
C SER A 54 11.42 -8.21 -2.29
N ALA A 55 10.21 -8.21 -2.83
CA ALA A 55 9.47 -9.41 -3.22
C ALA A 55 8.92 -9.30 -4.65
N THR A 56 8.64 -10.45 -5.26
CA THR A 56 7.98 -10.56 -6.56
C THR A 56 6.55 -11.09 -6.41
N GLU A 57 5.70 -10.84 -7.40
CA GLU A 57 4.26 -11.16 -7.30
C GLU A 57 3.98 -12.65 -7.16
N ASP A 58 4.83 -13.50 -7.73
CA ASP A 58 4.76 -14.96 -7.63
C ASP A 58 4.99 -15.50 -6.21
N GLN A 59 5.58 -14.69 -5.32
CA GLN A 59 5.84 -15.07 -3.93
C GLN A 59 4.67 -14.76 -2.98
N ILE A 60 3.68 -14.00 -3.42
CA ILE A 60 2.62 -13.46 -2.54
C ILE A 60 1.52 -14.50 -2.29
N VAL A 61 1.16 -15.25 -3.33
CA VAL A 61 0.05 -16.22 -3.27
C VAL A 61 0.59 -17.55 -2.76
N THR A 62 0.53 -17.75 -1.45
CA THR A 62 1.01 -18.97 -0.80
C THR A 62 -0.01 -19.53 0.18
N LYS A 63 0.24 -20.75 0.68
CA LYS A 63 -0.56 -21.35 1.75
C LYS A 63 -0.46 -20.60 3.09
N ALA A 64 0.52 -19.71 3.24
CA ALA A 64 0.66 -18.90 4.44
C ALA A 64 -0.27 -17.69 4.45
N ALA A 65 -0.85 -17.31 3.30
CA ALA A 65 -1.77 -16.18 3.20
C ALA A 65 -2.98 -16.38 4.12
N TYR A 66 -3.14 -15.49 5.09
CA TYR A 66 -4.17 -15.58 6.13
C TYR A 66 -5.21 -14.45 6.03
N VAL A 67 -4.75 -13.20 5.92
CA VAL A 67 -5.64 -12.04 5.70
C VAL A 67 -5.20 -11.31 4.43
N LEU A 68 -6.14 -11.05 3.53
CA LEU A 68 -5.89 -10.35 2.26
C LEU A 68 -6.50 -8.95 2.29
N PHE A 69 -5.71 -7.96 1.91
CA PHE A 69 -6.14 -6.57 1.83
C PHE A 69 -6.28 -6.17 0.37
N TYR A 70 -7.49 -5.76 0.00
CA TYR A 70 -7.85 -5.37 -1.36
C TYR A 70 -8.28 -3.91 -1.42
N GLN A 71 -7.80 -3.18 -2.43
CA GLN A 71 -8.24 -1.84 -2.75
C GLN A 71 -9.17 -1.87 -3.95
N ARG A 72 -10.36 -1.25 -3.84
CA ARG A 72 -11.27 -1.10 -4.98
C ARG A 72 -10.64 -0.18 -6.00
N ARG A 73 -10.63 -0.56 -7.27
CA ARG A 73 -10.29 0.37 -8.35
C ARG A 73 -11.33 1.49 -8.35
N GLU A 74 -10.88 2.74 -8.38
CA GLU A 74 -11.76 3.85 -8.70
C GLU A 74 -12.18 3.66 -10.15
N GLU A 75 -13.48 3.77 -10.45
CA GLU A 75 -13.90 3.95 -11.84
C GLU A 75 -13.29 5.27 -12.33
N ASP A 76 -12.87 5.33 -13.60
CA ASP A 76 -12.23 6.49 -14.24
C ASP A 76 -13.03 7.79 -13.99
N ALA A 77 -12.83 8.38 -12.82
CA ALA A 77 -13.09 9.78 -12.59
C ALA A 77 -12.01 10.51 -13.38
N PRO A 78 -12.35 11.48 -14.25
CA PRO A 78 -11.35 12.20 -15.02
C PRO A 78 -10.31 12.74 -14.04
N SER A 79 -9.07 12.26 -14.21
CA SER A 79 -7.97 12.51 -13.29
C SER A 79 -7.93 14.00 -12.94
N LYS A 80 -8.11 14.36 -11.67
CA LYS A 80 -7.64 15.68 -11.22
C LYS A 80 -6.14 15.69 -11.51
N ALA A 81 -5.74 16.52 -12.47
CA ALA A 81 -4.34 16.71 -12.82
C ALA A 81 -3.53 16.95 -11.54
N PRO A 82 -2.30 16.41 -11.43
CA PRO A 82 -1.44 16.73 -10.30
C PRO A 82 -1.25 18.26 -10.25
N PRO A 83 -1.24 18.90 -9.07
CA PRO A 83 -0.87 20.30 -8.99
C PRO A 83 0.55 20.42 -9.54
N SER A 84 0.65 21.17 -10.65
CA SER A 84 1.90 21.50 -11.33
C SER A 84 2.92 21.99 -10.32
N ALA A 85 4.08 21.31 -10.25
CA ALA A 85 5.23 21.77 -9.52
C ALA A 85 5.72 23.08 -10.18
N ALA A 86 5.24 24.22 -9.69
CA ALA A 86 5.81 25.51 -10.02
C ALA A 86 7.17 25.62 -9.31
N LEU A 87 8.23 25.50 -10.12
CA LEU A 87 9.57 25.94 -9.75
C LEU A 87 9.54 27.40 -9.29
N GLY A 88 10.20 27.66 -8.17
CA GLY A 88 10.60 28.99 -7.72
C GLY A 88 11.77 28.88 -6.75
N ALA A 89 13.00 28.79 -7.27
CA ALA A 89 14.17 29.38 -6.59
C ALA A 89 14.08 30.90 -6.81
N SER A 90 14.43 31.82 -5.92
CA SER A 90 15.48 31.98 -4.89
C SER A 90 15.00 33.08 -3.90
N GLN A 91 15.48 33.23 -2.65
CA GLN A 91 16.72 33.92 -2.22
C GLN A 91 16.85 33.89 -0.67
N GLU A 92 18.10 33.86 -0.17
CA GLU A 92 18.50 34.01 1.24
C GLU A 92 18.24 35.40 1.83
N SER A 93 17.99 35.49 3.16
CA SER A 93 18.73 36.39 4.08
C SER A 93 18.43 36.13 5.57
N ALA A 94 19.51 35.82 6.31
CA ALA A 94 19.94 36.25 7.65
C ALA A 94 18.98 36.31 8.88
N ASP A 95 19.54 35.74 9.97
CA ASP A 95 19.41 36.08 11.40
C ASP A 95 18.02 36.05 12.06
N ASP A 96 17.81 35.10 12.98
CA ASP A 96 17.77 35.50 14.39
C ASP A 96 18.06 34.35 15.36
N HIS A 97 18.89 34.72 16.32
CA HIS A 97 19.36 34.01 17.49
C HIS A 97 18.21 33.53 18.39
N MET A 98 18.21 32.27 18.80
CA MET A 98 17.35 31.79 19.90
C MET A 98 18.22 31.11 20.95
N ASP A 99 18.37 31.84 22.06
CA ASP A 99 19.02 31.43 23.29
C ASP A 99 18.48 30.10 23.84
N THR A 100 19.41 29.30 24.33
CA THR A 100 19.18 28.12 25.18
C THR A 100 18.47 28.48 26.49
N ASN A 101 17.59 27.59 26.93
CA ASN A 101 17.51 27.19 28.33
C ASN A 101 17.19 25.70 28.44
#